data_AF-A0A645GTC7-F1
#
_entry.id   AF-A0A645GTC7-F1
#
_cell.length_a   1.000
_cell.length_b   1.000
_cell.length_c   1.000
_cell.angle_alpha   90.00
_cell.angle_beta   90.00
_cell.angle_gamma   90.00
#
_symmetry.space_group_name_H-M   'P 1'
#
loop_
_entity.id
_entity.type
_entity.pdbx_description
1 polymer ?
#
loop_
_entity_poly.entity_id
_entity_poly.type
_entity_poly.pdbx_seq_one_letter_code
_entity_poly.pdbx_strand_id
1 'polypeptide(L)'
;MLDYNLNKLNINNENILGYFREEFTHLAVAAQVASGDVDVGLGVYSAAKMMNLDFIPVCNEEYDIAIPEEYIETNIIKEFIETIKSNEFKNELKKLGGYDCSKTGEIIYL
;
A
#
# COMPACT_ATOMS: atom_id res chain seq x y z
N MET A 1 2.67 7.23 7.74
CA MET A 1 3.82 7.03 6.82
C MET A 1 4.50 8.35 6.43
N LEU A 2 3.74 9.40 6.05
CA LEU A 2 4.31 10.70 5.67
C LEU A 2 5.20 11.31 6.76
N ASP A 3 4.65 11.50 7.95
CA ASP A 3 5.33 12.16 9.07
C ASP A 3 6.60 11.44 9.50
N TYR A 4 6.56 10.12 9.50
CA TYR A 4 7.72 9.28 9.77
C TYR A 4 8.86 9.59 8.78
N ASN A 5 8.55 9.70 7.48
CA ASN A 5 9.55 10.02 6.46
C ASN A 5 10.02 11.48 6.53
N LEU A 6 9.13 12.43 6.79
CA LEU A 6 9.49 13.84 6.98
C LEU A 6 10.45 14.01 8.17
N ASN A 7 10.14 13.37 9.31
CA ASN A 7 11.01 13.37 10.48
C ASN A 7 12.37 12.74 10.19
N LYS A 8 12.40 11.59 9.49
CA LYS A 8 13.65 10.93 9.09
C LYS A 8 14.52 11.80 8.18
N LEU A 9 13.90 12.62 7.34
CA LEU A 9 14.58 13.55 6.42
C LEU A 9 14.82 14.94 7.02
N ASN A 10 14.41 15.19 8.27
CA ASN A 10 14.44 16.50 8.92
C ASN A 10 13.72 17.60 8.11
N ILE A 11 12.61 17.26 7.46
CA ILE A 11 11.75 18.20 6.74
C ILE A 11 10.64 18.67 7.69
N ASN A 12 10.55 19.97 7.95
CA ASN A 12 9.43 20.54 8.70
C ASN A 12 8.16 20.47 7.84
N ASN A 13 7.09 19.88 8.39
CA ASN A 13 5.80 19.76 7.72
C ASN A 13 5.14 21.11 7.45
N GLU A 14 5.43 22.14 8.23
CA GLU A 14 4.91 23.50 8.04
C GLU A 14 5.40 24.13 6.72
N ASN A 15 6.47 23.60 6.13
CA ASN A 15 6.96 24.03 4.82
C ASN A 15 6.20 23.40 3.65
N ILE A 16 5.27 22.47 3.91
CA ILE A 16 4.48 21.80 2.88
C ILE A 16 3.13 22.48 2.78
N LEU A 17 2.88 23.15 1.65
CA LEU A 17 1.59 23.75 1.36
C LEU A 17 0.50 22.68 1.33
N GLY A 18 -0.56 22.86 2.12
CA GLY A 18 -1.66 21.91 2.19
C GLY A 18 -1.38 20.67 3.04
N TYR A 19 -0.30 20.64 3.84
CA TYR A 19 0.00 19.50 4.72
C TYR A 19 -1.18 19.08 5.61
N PHE A 20 -1.92 20.05 6.13
CA PHE A 20 -3.10 19.79 6.99
C PHE A 20 -4.39 19.49 6.21
N ARG A 21 -4.33 19.43 4.86
CA ARG A 21 -5.47 19.01 4.03
C ARG A 21 -5.40 17.50 3.86
N GLU A 22 -6.20 16.81 4.65
CA GLU A 22 -6.28 15.37 4.66
C GLU A 22 -7.55 14.86 3.99
N GLU A 23 -7.46 13.66 3.41
CA GLU A 23 -8.57 12.93 2.84
C GLU A 23 -8.65 11.55 3.50
N PHE A 24 -9.87 11.03 3.66
CA PHE A 24 -10.09 9.79 4.40
C PHE A 24 -9.72 8.51 3.64
N THR A 25 -9.51 8.60 2.32
CA THR A 25 -9.20 7.43 1.48
C THR A 25 -8.21 7.79 0.38
N HIS A 26 -7.43 6.81 -0.07
CA HIS A 26 -6.52 6.99 -1.21
C HIS A 26 -7.25 7.40 -2.49
N LEU A 27 -8.49 6.93 -2.69
CA LEU A 27 -9.32 7.33 -3.82
C LEU A 27 -9.76 8.79 -3.74
N ALA A 28 -10.07 9.28 -2.54
CA ALA A 28 -10.41 10.69 -2.34
C ALA A 28 -9.19 11.59 -2.62
N VAL A 29 -8.00 11.23 -2.14
CA VAL A 29 -6.75 11.94 -2.51
C VAL A 29 -6.56 11.97 -4.03
N ALA A 30 -6.67 10.81 -4.70
CA ALA A 30 -6.52 10.72 -6.15
C ALA A 30 -7.56 11.57 -6.88
N ALA A 31 -8.81 11.62 -6.39
CA ALA A 31 -9.85 12.46 -6.98
C ALA A 31 -9.53 13.96 -6.89
N GLN A 32 -8.96 14.44 -5.77
CA GLN A 32 -8.54 15.84 -5.61
C GLN A 32 -7.40 16.23 -6.56
N VAL A 33 -6.47 15.31 -6.82
CA VAL A 33 -5.40 15.54 -7.82
C VAL A 33 -6.00 15.54 -9.23
N ALA A 34 -6.89 14.58 -9.53
CA ALA A 34 -7.53 14.46 -10.85
C ALA A 34 -8.44 15.65 -11.18
N SER A 35 -9.07 16.30 -10.19
CA SER A 35 -9.85 17.52 -10.38
C SER A 35 -8.98 18.77 -10.59
N GLY A 36 -7.68 18.69 -10.27
CA GLY A 36 -6.78 19.85 -10.26
C GLY A 36 -6.93 20.74 -9.03
N ASP A 37 -7.63 20.29 -7.98
CA ASP A 37 -7.77 21.04 -6.71
C ASP A 37 -6.48 21.03 -5.87
N VAL A 38 -5.57 20.11 -6.18
CA VAL A 38 -4.19 20.03 -5.65
C VAL A 38 -3.23 19.59 -6.74
N ASP A 39 -1.96 19.95 -6.62
CA ASP A 39 -0.92 19.53 -7.57
C ASP A 39 -0.44 18.08 -7.34
N VAL A 40 -0.41 17.64 -6.08
CA VAL A 40 0.09 16.32 -5.67
C VAL A 40 -0.65 15.83 -4.42
N GLY A 41 -0.64 14.51 -4.22
CA GLY A 41 -1.18 13.88 -3.01
C GLY A 41 -0.49 12.57 -2.70
N LEU A 42 -0.36 12.23 -1.41
CA LEU A 42 0.21 10.96 -0.99
C LEU A 42 -0.86 9.86 -1.02
N GLY A 43 -0.59 8.79 -1.75
CA GLY A 43 -1.50 7.66 -1.84
C GLY A 43 -0.84 6.40 -2.40
N VAL A 44 -1.64 5.36 -2.59
CA VAL A 44 -1.20 4.09 -3.14
C VAL A 44 -1.29 4.07 -4.67
N TYR A 45 -0.41 3.29 -5.29
CA TYR A 45 -0.33 3.15 -6.75
C TYR A 45 -1.65 2.75 -7.40
N SER A 46 -2.42 1.85 -6.78
CA SER A 46 -3.68 1.37 -7.34
C SER A 46 -4.73 2.48 -7.47
N ALA A 47 -4.77 3.44 -6.54
CA ALA A 47 -5.67 4.59 -6.62
C ALA A 47 -5.29 5.54 -7.75
N ALA A 48 -4.00 5.84 -7.91
CA ALA A 48 -3.50 6.66 -9.02
C ALA A 48 -3.80 6.01 -10.38
N LYS A 49 -3.56 4.70 -10.51
CA LYS A 49 -3.87 3.93 -11.73
C LYS A 49 -5.36 3.97 -12.06
N MET A 50 -6.24 3.85 -11.05
CA MET A 50 -7.69 3.88 -11.25
C MET A 50 -8.19 5.24 -11.73
N MET A 51 -7.52 6.33 -11.34
CA MET A 51 -7.83 7.70 -11.77
C MET A 51 -6.99 8.16 -12.98
N ASN A 52 -6.19 7.28 -13.58
CA ASN A 52 -5.31 7.56 -14.71
C ASN A 52 -4.34 8.74 -14.44
N LEU A 53 -3.76 8.77 -13.24
CA LEU A 53 -2.78 9.76 -12.80
C LEU A 53 -1.35 9.23 -12.89
N ASP A 54 -0.40 10.14 -13.05
CA ASP A 54 1.02 9.83 -12.86
C ASP A 54 1.29 9.45 -11.41
N PHE A 55 2.26 8.54 -11.19
CA PHE A 55 2.63 8.06 -9.87
C PHE A 55 4.15 8.11 -9.68
N ILE A 56 4.58 8.83 -8.64
CA ILE A 56 5.99 8.91 -8.23
C ILE A 56 6.18 8.02 -6.99
N PRO A 57 6.93 6.90 -7.09
CA PRO A 57 7.13 6.00 -5.96
C PRO A 57 8.04 6.66 -4.90
N VAL A 58 7.55 6.76 -3.67
CA VAL A 58 8.31 7.29 -2.52
C VAL A 58 8.86 6.17 -1.64
N CYS A 59 8.08 5.10 -1.47
CA CYS A 59 8.42 3.96 -0.63
C CYS A 59 7.51 2.76 -0.97
N ASN A 60 7.92 1.58 -0.51
CA ASN A 60 7.08 0.38 -0.54
C ASN A 60 6.40 0.21 0.81
N GLU A 61 5.17 -0.27 0.79
CA GLU A 61 4.42 -0.68 1.98
C GLU A 61 4.32 -2.20 1.97
N GLU A 62 4.77 -2.84 3.04
CA GLU A 62 4.64 -4.29 3.24
C GLU A 62 3.35 -4.56 4.02
N TYR A 63 2.58 -5.56 3.57
CA TYR A 63 1.33 -5.98 4.20
C TYR A 63 1.49 -7.37 4.81
N ASP A 64 1.34 -7.44 6.12
CA ASP A 64 1.39 -8.69 6.88
C ASP A 64 -0.01 -9.12 7.35
N ILE A 65 -0.20 -10.44 7.47
CA ILE A 65 -1.42 -11.01 8.06
C ILE A 65 -1.03 -11.65 9.38
N ALA A 66 -1.51 -11.06 10.48
CA ALA A 66 -1.30 -11.59 11.82
C ALA A 66 -2.23 -12.77 12.09
N ILE A 67 -1.65 -13.92 12.43
CA ILE A 67 -2.37 -15.15 12.74
C ILE A 67 -1.85 -15.67 14.08
N PRO A 68 -2.72 -15.92 15.09
CA PRO A 68 -2.29 -16.60 16.31
C PRO A 68 -1.71 -17.97 16.00
N GLU A 69 -0.57 -18.30 16.62
CA GLU A 69 0.19 -19.52 16.31
C GLU A 69 -0.66 -20.80 16.43
N GLU A 70 -1.59 -20.84 17.39
CA GLU A 70 -2.50 -21.97 17.59
C GLU A 70 -3.36 -22.30 16.35
N TYR A 71 -3.58 -21.35 15.43
CA TYR A 71 -4.36 -21.57 14.21
C TYR A 71 -3.53 -21.94 12.99
N ILE A 72 -2.19 -21.89 13.05
CA ILE A 72 -1.33 -22.11 11.87
C ILE A 72 -1.53 -23.50 11.26
N GLU A 73 -1.83 -24.49 12.11
CA GLU A 73 -2.01 -25.89 11.69
C GLU A 73 -3.42 -26.22 11.19
N THR A 74 -4.36 -25.28 11.30
CA THR A 74 -5.74 -25.48 10.84
C THR A 74 -5.81 -25.54 9.32
N ASN A 75 -6.71 -26.37 8.79
CA ASN A 75 -6.84 -26.54 7.34
C ASN A 75 -7.15 -25.22 6.63
N ILE A 76 -7.98 -24.36 7.22
CA ILE A 76 -8.35 -23.08 6.64
C ILE A 76 -7.15 -22.14 6.47
N ILE A 77 -6.25 -22.10 7.46
CA ILE A 77 -5.04 -21.27 7.38
C ILE A 77 -4.02 -21.86 6.39
N LYS A 78 -3.89 -23.19 6.35
CA LYS A 78 -3.04 -23.86 5.36
C LYS A 78 -3.50 -23.58 3.93
N GLU A 79 -4.78 -23.76 3.64
CA GLU A 79 -5.37 -23.48 2.32
C GLU A 79 -5.22 -21.99 1.96
N PHE A 80 -5.42 -21.09 2.91
CA PHE A 80 -5.20 -19.66 2.73
C PHE A 80 -3.75 -19.36 2.31
N ILE A 81 -2.77 -19.89 3.06
CA ILE A 81 -1.34 -19.70 2.78
C ILE A 81 -0.95 -20.29 1.42
N GLU A 82 -1.45 -21.48 1.08
CA GLU A 82 -1.23 -22.09 -0.23
C GLU A 82 -1.80 -21.24 -1.36
N THR A 83 -3.01 -20.68 -1.16
CA THR A 83 -3.67 -19.81 -2.14
C THR A 83 -2.85 -18.57 -2.43
N ILE A 84 -2.39 -17.84 -1.41
CA ILE A 84 -1.60 -16.62 -1.61
C ILE A 84 -0.20 -16.91 -2.19
N LYS A 85 0.35 -18.11 -1.96
CA LYS A 85 1.62 -18.55 -2.57
C LYS A 85 1.49 -18.94 -4.03
N SER A 86 0.28 -19.26 -4.48
CA SER A 86 0.00 -19.78 -5.82
C SER A 86 0.41 -18.80 -6.93
N ASN A 87 0.79 -19.37 -8.08
CA ASN A 87 1.09 -18.56 -9.27
C ASN A 87 -0.16 -17.84 -9.79
N GLU A 88 -1.35 -18.42 -9.61
CA GLU A 88 -2.61 -17.82 -10.00
C GLU A 88 -2.83 -16.49 -9.26
N PHE A 89 -2.73 -16.51 -7.92
CA PHE A 89 -2.85 -15.31 -7.10
C PHE A 89 -1.78 -14.26 -7.45
N LYS A 90 -0.52 -14.67 -7.57
CA LYS A 90 0.59 -13.77 -7.95
C LYS A 90 0.38 -13.15 -9.33
N ASN A 91 -0.23 -13.88 -10.27
CA ASN A 91 -0.52 -13.35 -11.60
C ASN A 91 -1.65 -12.31 -11.56
N GLU A 92 -2.68 -12.50 -10.73
CA GLU A 92 -3.71 -11.48 -10.51
C GLU A 92 -3.12 -10.21 -9.89
N LEU A 93 -2.25 -10.33 -8.88
CA LEU A 93 -1.55 -9.18 -8.29
C LEU A 93 -0.71 -8.41 -9.33
N LYS A 94 -0.02 -9.13 -10.23
CA LYS A 94 0.74 -8.50 -11.32
C LYS A 94 -0.14 -7.72 -12.30
N LYS A 95 -1.37 -8.17 -12.57
CA LYS A 95 -2.33 -7.44 -13.44
C LYS A 95 -2.79 -6.14 -12.79
N LEU A 96 -3.00 -6.14 -11.47
CA LEU A 96 -3.27 -4.92 -10.70
C LEU A 96 -2.07 -3.97 -10.79
N GLY A 97 -0.85 -4.51 -10.73
CA GLY A 97 0.41 -3.76 -10.81
C GLY A 97 0.72 -3.03 -9.51
N GLY A 98 1.99 -2.64 -9.34
CA GLY A 98 2.44 -1.95 -8.12
C GLY A 98 2.65 -2.85 -6.89
N TYR A 99 2.49 -4.17 -7.03
CA TYR A 99 2.77 -5.15 -5.98
C TYR A 99 4.06 -5.91 -6.28
N ASP A 100 4.93 -6.01 -5.27
CA ASP A 100 6.02 -6.98 -5.26
C ASP A 100 5.55 -8.28 -4.61
N CYS A 101 5.73 -9.40 -5.30
CA CYS A 101 5.32 -10.73 -4.82
C CYS A 101 6.50 -11.58 -4.33
N SER A 102 7.69 -10.99 -4.17
CA SER A 102 8.93 -11.70 -3.78
C SER A 102 8.82 -12.44 -2.45
N LYS A 103 8.09 -11.87 -1.48
CA LYS A 103 7.88 -12.44 -0.13
C LYS A 103 6.46 -12.96 0.12
N THR A 104 5.59 -13.02 -0.90
CA THR A 104 4.18 -13.36 -0.68
C THR A 104 4.03 -14.76 -0.08
N GLY A 105 3.40 -14.83 1.09
CA GLY A 105 3.16 -16.05 1.86
C GLY A 105 4.35 -16.49 2.73
N GLU A 106 5.40 -15.69 2.85
CA GLU A 106 6.44 -15.92 3.87
C GLU A 106 5.80 -15.91 5.26
N ILE A 107 6.19 -16.87 6.11
CA ILE A 107 5.69 -16.99 7.47
C ILE A 107 6.82 -16.55 8.40
N ILE A 108 6.53 -15.56 9.24
CA ILE A 108 7.46 -15.03 10.23
C ILE A 108 6.87 -15.29 11.61
N TYR A 109 7.65 -15.91 12.49
CA TYR A 109 7.30 -16.09 13.90
C TYR A 109 7.87 -14.93 14.71
N LEU A 110 7.04 -14.29 15.53
CA LEU A 110 7.38 -13.12 16.36
C LEU A 110 7.57 -13.49 17.83
#